data_AF-A0A353DJ32-F1
#
_entry.id   AF-A0A353DJ32-F1
#
_cell.length_a   1.000
_cell.length_b   1.000
_cell.length_c   1.000
_cell.angle_alpha   90.00
_cell.angle_beta   90.00
_cell.angle_gamma   90.00
#
_symmetry.space_group_name_H-M   'P 1'
#
loop_
_entity.id
_entity.type
_entity.pdbx_description
1 polymer ?
#
loop_
_entity_poly.entity_id
_entity_poly.type
_entity_poly.pdbx_seq_one_letter_code
_entity_poly.pdbx_strand_id
1 'polypeptide(L)'
;MSYGQYYETEAIPLPEGKVVEVGVIALLPEKKIAISGRGGAVWIGSGCYDDDLSKVSWTLFASGLGEPSGLFWRDEALWVQQQSGLVLLKDLNGDGKANDIEKRADTGDIPAEPQNQFVGSDPDAHGDCWAVIGMNGPVGGGKWPGWAVRMSKKGEMFPEIPGICSPGGIGYNAVGDLFYTERRGLWNGSSSLKWLKPGGFMGSPVGSVSAKLAGQPEPPTPRSGSRIQIEREKDPRITPPAVVLPHARFGQLPTAVISDLSGGKFGPFEQQVFVGEQMNSQVQRVDLEMVNGLYQGAVFPFLDNLESDVIPIRMAKDGTLFVGGVGRGSGGKSAFLERTRWNGKVPFEVETMRATPTGFVLNFTEKVDPSTAGNPGSYVMEAWTYIYQKRDGSPEVDQATPKITGAKVSEDGLSVELTVIGRVQGHVHHLNSKGVTSAKGAKLWHADVYYTLNEIPLFRRVEER
;
A
#
# COMPACT_ATOMS: atom_id res chain seq x y z
N MET A 1 -8.36 -2.31 -22.51
CA MET A 1 -7.19 -1.62 -23.12
C MET A 1 -5.96 -2.13 -22.38
N SER A 2 -4.87 -2.49 -23.06
CA SER A 2 -3.66 -2.93 -22.35
C SER A 2 -2.94 -1.72 -21.75
N TYR A 3 -2.40 -1.87 -20.53
CA TYR A 3 -1.63 -0.83 -19.84
C TYR A 3 -0.43 -0.30 -20.64
N GLY A 4 0.11 -1.14 -21.55
CA GLY A 4 1.15 -0.80 -22.53
C GLY A 4 0.85 0.43 -23.40
N GLN A 5 -0.40 0.91 -23.43
CA GLN A 5 -0.76 2.16 -24.11
C GLN A 5 -0.15 3.40 -23.44
N TYR A 6 0.03 3.39 -22.12
CA TYR A 6 0.43 4.56 -21.32
C TYR A 6 1.73 4.34 -20.55
N TYR A 7 2.04 3.09 -20.20
CA TYR A 7 3.22 2.72 -19.45
C TYR A 7 4.01 1.65 -20.18
N GLU A 8 5.34 1.79 -20.17
CA GLU A 8 6.27 0.82 -20.72
C GLU A 8 6.94 0.06 -19.58
N THR A 9 6.79 -1.26 -19.58
CA THR A 9 7.40 -2.17 -18.60
C THR A 9 8.48 -3.00 -19.27
N GLU A 10 9.65 -3.06 -18.64
CA GLU A 10 10.82 -3.77 -19.14
C GLU A 10 11.42 -4.64 -18.03
N ALA A 11 11.75 -5.90 -18.35
CA ALA A 11 12.42 -6.81 -17.43
C ALA A 11 13.90 -6.45 -17.28
N ILE A 12 14.35 -6.37 -16.03
CA ILE A 12 15.75 -6.16 -15.67
C ILE A 12 16.38 -7.53 -15.39
N PRO A 13 17.49 -7.88 -16.06
CA PRO A 13 18.15 -9.16 -15.81
C PRO A 13 18.67 -9.22 -14.36
N LEU A 14 18.36 -10.32 -13.67
CA LEU A 14 18.86 -10.61 -12.33
C LEU A 14 20.34 -11.06 -12.37
N PRO A 15 21.06 -11.10 -11.23
CA PRO A 15 22.44 -11.56 -11.18
C PRO A 15 22.63 -12.95 -11.82
N GLU A 16 23.65 -13.07 -12.68
CA GLU A 16 23.86 -14.28 -13.49
C GLU A 16 24.03 -15.55 -12.63
N GLY A 17 23.31 -16.60 -13.00
CA GLY A 17 23.37 -17.90 -12.31
C GLY A 17 22.81 -17.87 -10.87
N LYS A 18 22.09 -16.82 -10.48
CA LYS A 18 21.45 -16.69 -9.16
C LYS A 18 19.95 -16.53 -9.29
N VAL A 19 19.21 -17.19 -8.41
CA VAL A 19 17.79 -16.91 -8.20
C VAL A 19 17.71 -15.94 -7.02
N VAL A 20 17.44 -14.67 -7.31
CA VAL A 20 17.23 -13.65 -6.28
C VAL A 20 15.73 -13.39 -6.19
N GLU A 21 15.07 -14.03 -5.22
CA GLU A 21 13.70 -13.69 -4.83
C GLU A 21 13.68 -12.22 -4.34
N VAL A 22 13.30 -11.27 -5.19
CA VAL A 22 13.42 -9.84 -4.87
C VAL A 22 12.32 -9.44 -3.88
N GLY A 23 12.68 -9.43 -2.59
CA GLY A 23 11.78 -9.09 -1.48
C GLY A 23 11.88 -7.62 -1.06
N VAL A 24 13.02 -6.97 -1.32
CA VAL A 24 13.26 -5.57 -1.01
C VAL A 24 14.12 -4.90 -2.09
N ILE A 25 13.87 -3.61 -2.31
CA ILE A 25 14.62 -2.76 -3.26
C ILE A 25 14.97 -1.46 -2.52
N ALA A 26 16.20 -1.00 -2.67
CA ALA A 26 16.62 0.34 -2.28
C ALA A 26 17.12 1.14 -3.49
N LEU A 27 16.79 2.42 -3.52
CA LEU A 27 17.34 3.36 -4.49
C LEU A 27 18.62 3.95 -3.93
N LEU A 28 19.70 3.93 -4.73
CA LEU A 28 21.03 4.40 -4.33
C LEU A 28 21.41 5.64 -5.16
N PRO A 29 22.44 6.40 -4.72
CA PRO A 29 23.07 7.44 -5.53
C PRO A 29 23.53 6.92 -6.89
N GLU A 30 23.80 7.84 -7.82
CA GLU A 30 24.34 7.54 -9.16
C GLU A 30 23.45 6.59 -9.98
N LYS A 31 22.12 6.64 -9.77
CA LYS A 31 21.15 5.76 -10.46
C LYS A 31 21.51 4.27 -10.30
N LYS A 32 21.96 3.88 -9.11
CA LYS A 32 22.08 2.47 -8.72
C LYS A 32 20.84 2.02 -7.96
N ILE A 33 20.64 0.72 -7.87
CA ILE A 33 19.69 0.10 -6.95
C ILE A 33 20.38 -0.99 -6.16
N ALA A 34 19.84 -1.31 -4.98
CA ALA A 34 20.20 -2.54 -4.27
C ALA A 34 18.97 -3.43 -4.18
N ILE A 35 19.16 -4.74 -4.35
CA ILE A 35 18.12 -5.74 -4.20
C ILE A 35 18.54 -6.78 -3.17
N SER A 36 17.55 -7.30 -2.43
CA SER A 36 17.73 -8.44 -1.53
C SER A 36 16.41 -9.19 -1.35
N GLY A 37 16.47 -10.28 -0.60
CA GLY A 37 15.32 -11.07 -0.21
C GLY A 37 15.73 -12.23 0.68
N ARG A 38 14.91 -13.29 0.73
CA ARG A 38 15.05 -14.38 1.71
C ARG A 38 16.43 -15.05 1.76
N GLY A 39 17.15 -15.08 0.65
CA GLY A 39 18.51 -15.62 0.58
C GLY A 39 19.57 -14.82 1.36
N GLY A 40 19.25 -13.63 1.88
CA GLY A 40 20.15 -12.86 2.75
C GLY A 40 21.34 -12.21 2.04
N ALA A 41 21.40 -12.28 0.71
CA ALA A 41 22.40 -11.62 -0.11
C ALA A 41 21.89 -10.26 -0.59
N VAL A 42 22.75 -9.25 -0.56
CA VAL A 42 22.48 -7.91 -1.10
C VAL A 42 23.32 -7.73 -2.36
N TRP A 43 22.65 -7.35 -3.44
CA TRP A 43 23.28 -7.06 -4.72
C TRP A 43 23.09 -5.59 -5.07
N ILE A 44 24.16 -4.91 -5.47
CA ILE A 44 24.09 -3.56 -6.03
C ILE A 44 24.10 -3.66 -7.55
N GLY A 45 23.09 -3.09 -8.19
CA GLY A 45 22.90 -3.04 -9.63
C GLY A 45 23.23 -1.67 -10.20
N SER A 46 24.01 -1.63 -11.28
CA SER A 46 24.21 -0.45 -12.14
C SER A 46 23.59 -0.70 -13.52
N GLY A 47 23.16 0.39 -14.18
CA GLY A 47 22.51 0.33 -15.49
C GLY A 47 21.01 0.03 -15.45
N CYS A 48 20.41 -0.17 -14.27
CA CYS A 48 18.98 -0.50 -14.14
C CYS A 48 18.03 0.62 -14.62
N TYR A 49 18.55 1.85 -14.78
CA TYR A 49 17.82 3.00 -15.29
C TYR A 49 18.09 3.29 -16.78
N ASP A 50 19.04 2.58 -17.39
CA ASP A 50 19.50 2.88 -18.75
C ASP A 50 18.59 2.23 -19.79
N ASP A 51 18.46 2.83 -20.96
CA ASP A 51 17.58 2.28 -22.01
C ASP A 51 18.03 0.89 -22.52
N ASP A 52 19.33 0.58 -22.42
CA ASP A 52 19.89 -0.73 -22.77
C ASP A 52 20.10 -1.60 -21.52
N LEU A 53 19.06 -2.33 -21.12
CA LEU A 53 19.08 -3.21 -19.94
C LEU A 53 20.02 -4.42 -20.07
N SER A 54 20.55 -4.72 -21.27
CA SER A 54 21.54 -5.80 -21.44
C SER A 54 22.89 -5.48 -20.80
N LYS A 55 23.14 -4.20 -20.48
CA LYS A 55 24.37 -3.71 -19.83
C LYS A 55 24.28 -3.71 -18.30
N VAL A 56 23.15 -4.12 -17.72
CA VAL A 56 22.98 -4.18 -16.27
C VAL A 56 24.04 -5.10 -15.68
N SER A 57 24.71 -4.62 -14.64
CA SER A 57 25.74 -5.36 -13.93
C SER A 57 25.45 -5.37 -12.43
N TRP A 58 25.77 -6.49 -11.79
CA TRP A 58 25.48 -6.73 -10.39
C TRP A 58 26.75 -7.05 -9.61
N THR A 59 26.92 -6.38 -8.47
CA THR A 59 27.99 -6.65 -7.50
C THR A 59 27.38 -7.22 -6.23
N LEU A 60 27.91 -8.34 -5.75
CA LEU A 60 27.54 -8.88 -4.44
C LEU A 60 28.13 -7.97 -3.36
N PHE A 61 27.28 -7.20 -2.69
CA PHE A 61 27.69 -6.22 -1.68
C PHE A 61 27.81 -6.86 -0.30
N ALA A 62 26.86 -7.69 0.09
CA ALA A 62 26.85 -8.39 1.38
C ALA A 62 26.13 -9.74 1.29
N SER A 63 26.40 -10.65 2.23
CA SER A 63 25.70 -11.93 2.37
C SER A 63 25.60 -12.35 3.84
N GLY A 64 24.75 -13.34 4.13
CA GLY A 64 24.57 -13.86 5.48
C GLY A 64 23.58 -13.09 6.35
N LEU A 65 22.75 -12.22 5.74
CA LEU A 65 21.68 -11.51 6.43
C LEU A 65 20.47 -12.41 6.66
N GLY A 66 19.70 -12.13 7.72
CA GLY A 66 18.53 -12.92 8.10
C GLY A 66 17.24 -12.38 7.48
N GLU A 67 16.91 -12.82 6.27
CA GLU A 67 15.69 -12.41 5.53
C GLU A 67 15.42 -10.89 5.53
N PRO A 68 16.24 -10.10 4.82
CA PRO A 68 15.99 -8.67 4.60
C PRO A 68 14.55 -8.37 4.17
N SER A 69 13.90 -7.48 4.92
CA SER A 69 12.47 -7.13 4.83
C SER A 69 12.23 -5.61 4.88
N GLY A 70 13.29 -4.82 5.04
CA GLY A 70 13.37 -3.42 4.65
C GLY A 70 14.79 -3.11 4.17
N LEU A 71 14.94 -2.22 3.19
CA LEU A 71 16.22 -1.86 2.60
C LEU A 71 16.19 -0.41 2.13
N PHE A 72 17.12 0.43 2.58
CA PHE A 72 17.21 1.82 2.15
C PHE A 72 18.65 2.36 2.25
N TRP A 73 18.95 3.39 1.47
CA TRP A 73 20.23 4.09 1.51
C TRP A 73 20.13 5.38 2.33
N ARG A 74 21.05 5.59 3.28
CA ARG A 74 21.11 6.81 4.08
C ARG A 74 22.50 6.95 4.72
N ASP A 75 22.97 8.19 4.82
CA ASP A 75 24.24 8.52 5.50
C ASP A 75 25.42 7.70 4.95
N GLU A 76 25.51 7.63 3.62
CA GLU A 76 26.54 6.89 2.85
C GLU A 76 26.61 5.39 3.18
N ALA A 77 25.51 4.83 3.67
CA ALA A 77 25.44 3.43 4.06
C ALA A 77 24.12 2.80 3.62
N LEU A 78 24.14 1.48 3.46
CA LEU A 78 22.95 0.70 3.19
C LEU A 78 22.41 0.14 4.50
N TRP A 79 21.15 0.42 4.77
CA TRP A 79 20.46 -0.01 5.98
C TRP A 79 19.53 -1.17 5.64
N VAL A 80 19.57 -2.21 6.47
CA VAL A 80 18.79 -3.43 6.32
C VAL A 80 17.94 -3.60 7.56
N GLN A 81 16.63 -3.72 7.37
CA GLN A 81 15.73 -4.22 8.40
C GLN A 81 15.51 -5.71 8.19
N GLN A 82 15.61 -6.45 9.28
CA GLN A 82 15.38 -7.88 9.37
C GLN A 82 14.75 -8.19 10.71
N GLN A 83 14.30 -9.44 10.90
CA GLN A 83 13.58 -9.83 12.11
C GLN A 83 14.36 -9.58 13.42
N SER A 84 15.69 -9.63 13.37
CA SER A 84 16.58 -9.35 14.52
C SER A 84 16.88 -7.86 14.75
N GLY A 85 16.33 -6.97 13.91
CA GLY A 85 16.40 -5.53 14.07
C GLY A 85 17.00 -4.81 12.86
N LEU A 86 17.77 -3.76 13.13
CA LEU A 86 18.32 -2.85 12.13
C LEU A 86 19.82 -3.06 11.99
N VAL A 87 20.30 -3.32 10.79
CA VAL A 87 21.71 -3.55 10.46
C VAL A 87 22.18 -2.50 9.46
N LEU A 88 23.38 -1.98 9.70
CA LEU A 88 24.05 -1.02 8.84
C LEU A 88 25.19 -1.71 8.09
N LEU A 89 25.28 -1.49 6.78
CA LEU A 89 26.31 -2.03 5.91
C LEU A 89 27.08 -0.90 5.25
N LYS A 90 28.41 -0.88 5.42
CA LYS A 90 29.31 0.09 4.81
C LYS A 90 30.45 -0.60 4.08
N ASP A 91 30.85 0.04 2.98
CA ASP A 91 32.10 -0.23 2.31
C ASP A 91 33.09 0.89 2.65
N LEU A 92 34.02 0.60 3.56
CA LEU A 92 35.02 1.56 4.03
C LEU A 92 36.28 1.63 3.14
N ASN A 93 36.47 0.69 2.21
CA ASN A 93 37.67 0.60 1.38
C ASN A 93 37.39 0.85 -0.12
N GLY A 94 36.11 0.99 -0.51
CA GLY A 94 35.67 1.31 -1.86
C GLY A 94 35.75 0.14 -2.84
N ASP A 95 35.85 -1.10 -2.38
CA ASP A 95 35.96 -2.28 -3.24
C ASP A 95 34.61 -2.83 -3.74
N GLY A 96 33.50 -2.17 -3.39
CA GLY A 96 32.14 -2.55 -3.76
C GLY A 96 31.55 -3.61 -2.85
N LYS A 97 32.15 -3.90 -1.69
CA LYS A 97 31.64 -4.86 -0.69
C LYS A 97 31.54 -4.24 0.69
N ALA A 98 30.50 -4.63 1.41
CA ALA A 98 30.38 -4.29 2.82
C ALA A 98 31.49 -4.99 3.61
N ASN A 99 32.30 -4.21 4.31
CA ASN A 99 33.37 -4.68 5.20
C ASN A 99 33.20 -4.18 6.64
N ASP A 100 32.23 -3.31 6.88
CA ASP A 100 31.75 -2.91 8.20
C ASP A 100 30.24 -3.21 8.29
N ILE A 101 29.88 -4.09 9.24
CA ILE A 101 28.52 -4.58 9.46
C ILE A 101 28.19 -4.33 10.94
N GLU A 102 27.26 -3.42 11.18
CA GLU A 102 26.93 -2.97 12.53
C GLU A 102 25.45 -3.21 12.83
N LYS A 103 25.15 -3.97 13.89
CA LYS A 103 23.79 -4.05 14.42
C LYS A 103 23.47 -2.76 15.17
N ARG A 104 22.52 -1.98 14.65
CA ARG A 104 22.11 -0.68 15.19
C ARG A 104 20.98 -0.79 16.18
N ALA A 105 19.95 -1.58 15.90
CA ALA A 105 18.82 -1.78 16.80
C ALA A 105 18.52 -3.26 16.97
N ASP A 106 17.95 -3.63 18.12
CA ASP A 106 17.48 -4.97 18.43
C ASP A 106 15.97 -4.95 18.67
N THR A 107 15.24 -5.75 17.90
CA THR A 107 13.80 -5.98 18.07
C THR A 107 13.49 -7.02 19.14
N GLY A 108 14.53 -7.65 19.70
CA GLY A 108 14.44 -8.77 20.63
C GLY A 108 14.09 -10.08 19.93
N ASP A 109 13.76 -11.09 20.73
CA ASP A 109 13.36 -12.40 20.20
C ASP A 109 11.95 -12.33 19.61
N ILE A 110 11.88 -12.15 18.29
CA ILE A 110 10.68 -12.46 17.51
C ILE A 110 10.90 -13.88 16.97
N PRO A 111 10.08 -14.87 17.37
CA PRO A 111 10.23 -16.24 16.88
C PRO A 111 10.08 -16.29 15.36
N ALA A 112 10.98 -17.03 14.70
CA ALA A 112 11.02 -17.22 13.25
C ALA A 112 9.91 -18.18 12.79
N GLU A 113 8.67 -17.75 12.99
CA GLU A 113 7.46 -18.49 12.65
C GLU A 113 6.81 -17.86 11.41
N PRO A 114 6.23 -18.65 10.49
CA PRO A 114 5.56 -18.12 9.29
C PRO A 114 4.43 -17.11 9.58
N GLN A 115 3.88 -17.14 10.79
CA GLN A 115 2.81 -16.23 11.25
C GLN A 115 3.35 -14.88 11.77
N ASN A 116 4.65 -14.79 12.08
CA ASN A 116 5.31 -13.59 12.62
C ASN A 116 6.04 -12.82 11.52
N GLN A 117 5.31 -12.45 10.46
CA GLN A 117 5.85 -11.70 9.33
C GLN A 117 6.45 -10.37 9.82
N PHE A 118 7.67 -10.06 9.40
CA PHE A 118 8.32 -8.79 9.69
C PHE A 118 8.44 -7.98 8.40
N VAL A 119 7.93 -6.75 8.40
CA VAL A 119 7.97 -5.88 7.21
C VAL A 119 8.44 -4.49 7.61
N GLY A 120 9.55 -4.04 7.03
CA GLY A 120 10.23 -2.79 7.38
C GLY A 120 9.91 -1.64 6.43
N SER A 121 9.92 -0.40 6.95
CA SER A 121 9.71 0.83 6.19
C SER A 121 11.00 1.53 5.80
N ASP A 122 10.91 2.40 4.81
CA ASP A 122 11.87 3.49 4.66
C ASP A 122 11.82 4.42 5.92
N PRO A 123 12.87 5.22 6.17
CA PRO A 123 12.90 6.11 7.31
C PRO A 123 11.82 7.21 7.22
N ASP A 124 11.25 7.59 8.37
CA ASP A 124 10.36 8.73 8.49
C ASP A 124 11.11 10.08 8.44
N ALA A 125 10.40 11.20 8.63
CA ALA A 125 10.98 12.54 8.61
C ALA A 125 11.98 12.81 9.76
N HIS A 126 11.86 12.09 10.88
CA HIS A 126 12.86 12.12 11.97
C HIS A 126 14.04 11.18 11.67
N GLY A 127 13.84 10.30 10.70
CA GLY A 127 14.71 9.24 10.23
C GLY A 127 14.72 8.02 11.14
N ASP A 128 13.68 7.85 11.93
CA ASP A 128 13.40 6.57 12.57
C ASP A 128 12.81 5.61 11.52
N CYS A 129 12.93 4.31 11.74
CA CYS A 129 12.39 3.29 10.85
C CYS A 129 11.30 2.53 11.56
N TRP A 130 10.29 2.10 10.82
CA TRP A 130 9.17 1.36 11.38
C TRP A 130 9.20 -0.07 10.89
N ALA A 131 8.64 -0.98 11.69
CA ALA A 131 8.34 -2.32 11.25
C ALA A 131 6.98 -2.76 11.78
N VAL A 132 6.23 -3.50 10.97
CA VAL A 132 5.01 -4.18 11.39
C VAL A 132 5.31 -5.66 11.56
N ILE A 133 4.87 -6.23 12.69
CA ILE A 133 5.11 -7.61 13.05
C ILE A 133 3.76 -8.33 13.10
N GLY A 134 3.59 -9.33 12.24
CA GLY A 134 2.37 -10.15 12.16
C GLY A 134 2.14 -11.02 13.39
N MET A 135 0.89 -11.43 13.56
CA MET A 135 0.44 -12.45 14.51
C MET A 135 -0.81 -13.12 13.94
N ASN A 136 -0.61 -14.08 13.04
CA ASN A 136 -1.69 -14.83 12.38
C ASN A 136 -1.84 -16.26 12.93
N GLY A 137 -1.96 -16.42 14.25
CA GLY A 137 -2.01 -17.72 14.92
C GLY A 137 -2.07 -17.62 16.45
N PRO A 138 -2.05 -18.76 17.19
CA PRO A 138 -1.89 -18.72 18.64
C PRO A 138 -0.58 -18.01 19.00
N VAL A 139 -0.54 -17.35 20.17
CA VAL A 139 0.58 -16.50 20.62
C VAL A 139 1.90 -17.27 20.50
N GLY A 140 2.66 -16.97 19.44
CA GLY A 140 3.84 -17.73 19.02
C GLY A 140 5.09 -17.48 19.86
N GLY A 141 4.95 -16.96 21.08
CA GLY A 141 6.07 -16.43 21.86
C GLY A 141 6.59 -15.09 21.31
N GLY A 142 7.65 -14.57 21.94
CA GLY A 142 8.21 -13.26 21.63
C GLY A 142 7.46 -12.09 22.24
N LYS A 143 8.07 -10.90 22.22
CA LYS A 143 7.53 -9.71 22.89
C LYS A 143 6.60 -8.87 22.00
N TRP A 144 6.85 -8.76 20.71
CA TRP A 144 6.18 -7.77 19.85
C TRP A 144 5.36 -8.30 18.66
N PRO A 145 5.07 -9.60 18.46
CA PRO A 145 4.17 -9.97 17.39
C PRO A 145 2.76 -9.38 17.58
N GLY A 146 2.21 -8.85 16.49
CA GLY A 146 0.96 -8.08 16.44
C GLY A 146 1.09 -6.58 16.71
N TRP A 147 2.32 -6.04 16.65
CA TRP A 147 2.63 -4.63 16.90
C TRP A 147 3.35 -3.97 15.72
N ALA A 148 3.13 -2.66 15.56
CA ALA A 148 4.09 -1.78 14.91
C ALA A 148 5.13 -1.32 15.93
N VAL A 149 6.39 -1.41 15.55
CA VAL A 149 7.54 -0.95 16.35
C VAL A 149 8.27 0.14 15.60
N ARG A 150 8.75 1.16 16.32
CA ARG A 150 9.63 2.20 15.81
C ARG A 150 11.05 1.94 16.30
N MET A 151 12.03 2.05 15.41
CA MET A 151 13.45 1.90 15.69
C MET A 151 14.15 3.24 15.43
N SER A 152 14.75 3.83 16.45
CA SER A 152 15.41 5.12 16.32
C SER A 152 16.78 5.01 15.66
N LYS A 153 17.27 6.13 15.11
CA LYS A 153 18.65 6.25 14.63
C LYS A 153 19.71 5.89 15.68
N LYS A 154 19.38 6.02 16.97
CA LYS A 154 20.25 5.71 18.10
C LYS A 154 20.24 4.25 18.50
N GLY A 155 19.40 3.43 17.84
CA GLY A 155 19.33 2.00 18.11
C GLY A 155 18.28 1.58 19.13
N GLU A 156 17.41 2.50 19.56
CA GLU A 156 16.34 2.21 20.50
C GLU A 156 15.12 1.68 19.75
N MET A 157 14.38 0.75 20.35
CA MET A 157 13.15 0.22 19.78
C MET A 157 11.97 0.48 20.71
N PHE A 158 10.87 0.97 20.15
CA PHE A 158 9.66 1.37 20.84
C PHE A 158 8.46 0.59 20.27
N PRO A 159 7.72 -0.17 21.10
CA PRO A 159 6.43 -0.72 20.70
C PRO A 159 5.36 0.38 20.72
N GLU A 160 4.79 0.70 19.57
CA GLU A 160 3.97 1.91 19.41
C GLU A 160 2.49 1.59 19.20
N ILE A 161 2.16 0.71 18.25
CA ILE A 161 0.76 0.54 17.80
C ILE A 161 0.38 -0.94 17.77
N PRO A 162 -0.57 -1.41 18.61
CA PRO A 162 -1.03 -2.78 18.60
C PRO A 162 -2.09 -3.06 17.51
N GLY A 163 -2.38 -4.34 17.31
CA GLY A 163 -3.58 -4.78 16.59
C GLY A 163 -3.32 -5.35 15.20
N ILE A 164 -2.07 -5.69 14.89
CA ILE A 164 -1.66 -6.18 13.57
C ILE A 164 -1.84 -7.70 13.49
N CYS A 165 -2.31 -8.21 12.35
CA CYS A 165 -2.48 -9.64 12.12
C CYS A 165 -1.56 -10.17 11.02
N SER A 166 -1.72 -9.71 9.78
CA SER A 166 -1.09 -10.32 8.60
C SER A 166 -0.58 -9.25 7.64
N PRO A 167 0.49 -8.52 8.00
CA PRO A 167 1.00 -7.42 7.21
C PRO A 167 1.63 -7.89 5.89
N GLY A 168 1.44 -7.14 4.82
CA GLY A 168 2.04 -7.41 3.51
C GLY A 168 3.10 -6.38 3.08
N GLY A 169 2.99 -5.15 3.55
CA GLY A 169 3.81 -4.00 3.19
C GLY A 169 3.58 -2.84 4.14
N ILE A 170 4.51 -1.90 4.15
CA ILE A 170 4.48 -0.69 4.98
C ILE A 170 5.10 0.46 4.20
N GLY A 171 4.59 1.66 4.38
CA GLY A 171 5.08 2.85 3.69
C GLY A 171 4.28 4.10 4.04
N TYR A 172 4.58 5.20 3.36
CA TYR A 172 4.02 6.51 3.68
C TYR A 172 3.13 7.02 2.55
N ASN A 173 2.09 7.77 2.91
CA ASN A 173 1.43 8.64 1.95
C ASN A 173 2.31 9.88 1.65
N ALA A 174 1.87 10.73 0.71
CA ALA A 174 2.66 11.88 0.29
C ALA A 174 2.91 12.95 1.36
N VAL A 175 2.08 13.00 2.41
CA VAL A 175 2.26 13.93 3.54
C VAL A 175 3.09 13.35 4.69
N GLY A 176 3.53 12.09 4.56
CA GLY A 176 4.41 11.43 5.53
C GLY A 176 3.68 10.64 6.63
N ASP A 177 2.36 10.44 6.51
CA ASP A 177 1.64 9.53 7.41
C ASP A 177 1.91 8.07 7.04
N LEU A 178 2.07 7.22 8.06
CA LEU A 178 2.46 5.82 7.91
C LEU A 178 1.25 4.90 7.72
N PHE A 179 1.32 4.02 6.74
CA PHE A 179 0.31 3.02 6.42
C PHE A 179 0.93 1.64 6.29
N TYR A 180 0.11 0.61 6.45
CA TYR A 180 0.47 -0.75 6.13
C TYR A 180 -0.65 -1.46 5.38
N THR A 181 -0.29 -2.43 4.56
CA THR A 181 -1.28 -3.34 3.96
C THR A 181 -1.48 -4.53 4.89
N GLU A 182 -2.75 -4.88 5.11
CA GLU A 182 -3.13 -6.06 5.85
C GLU A 182 -3.86 -7.02 4.93
N ARG A 183 -3.37 -8.27 4.89
CA ARG A 183 -4.02 -9.35 4.17
C ARG A 183 -5.26 -9.80 4.92
N ARG A 184 -6.23 -10.34 4.19
CA ARG A 184 -7.35 -11.07 4.80
C ARG A 184 -6.83 -12.08 5.83
N GLY A 185 -7.44 -12.10 7.01
CA GLY A 185 -6.96 -12.88 8.14
C GLY A 185 -7.90 -12.84 9.33
N LEU A 186 -7.42 -13.29 10.49
CA LEU A 186 -8.16 -13.16 11.76
C LEU A 186 -8.48 -11.67 11.99
N TRP A 187 -9.73 -11.36 12.32
CA TRP A 187 -10.18 -9.99 12.60
C TRP A 187 -10.02 -9.01 11.44
N ASN A 188 -9.69 -9.49 10.24
CA ASN A 188 -9.59 -8.68 9.04
C ASN A 188 -10.37 -9.37 7.89
N GLY A 189 -11.63 -8.95 7.73
CA GLY A 189 -12.60 -9.63 6.86
C GLY A 189 -12.23 -9.62 5.37
N SER A 190 -11.49 -8.59 4.93
CA SER A 190 -10.96 -8.42 3.58
C SER A 190 -9.58 -7.80 3.66
N SER A 191 -8.78 -7.90 2.59
CA SER A 191 -7.48 -7.21 2.53
C SER A 191 -7.70 -5.69 2.57
N SER A 192 -6.74 -4.92 3.09
CA SER A 192 -6.91 -3.48 3.26
C SER A 192 -5.58 -2.71 3.33
N LEU A 193 -5.66 -1.40 3.09
CA LEU A 193 -4.68 -0.40 3.47
C LEU A 193 -5.16 0.28 4.77
N LYS A 194 -4.33 0.22 5.81
CA LYS A 194 -4.64 0.73 7.15
C LYS A 194 -3.67 1.83 7.56
N TRP A 195 -4.20 2.91 8.11
CA TRP A 195 -3.41 3.97 8.71
C TRP A 195 -2.87 3.49 10.06
N LEU A 196 -1.54 3.52 10.24
CA LEU A 196 -0.90 3.29 11.53
C LEU A 196 -1.06 4.54 12.39
N LYS A 197 -2.30 4.76 12.86
CA LYS A 197 -2.69 5.91 13.67
C LYS A 197 -2.00 5.86 15.04
N PRO A 198 -1.26 6.91 15.45
CA PRO A 198 -0.71 7.01 16.80
C PRO A 198 -1.81 6.86 17.88
N GLY A 199 -1.56 6.00 18.87
CA GLY A 199 -2.54 5.68 19.92
C GLY A 199 -3.75 4.83 19.46
N GLY A 200 -3.74 4.36 18.21
CA GLY A 200 -4.78 3.52 17.64
C GLY A 200 -4.57 2.02 17.88
N PHE A 201 -5.54 1.24 17.43
CA PHE A 201 -5.53 -0.22 17.43
C PHE A 201 -6.00 -0.73 16.07
N MET A 202 -5.16 -1.54 15.42
CA MET A 202 -5.36 -1.93 14.01
C MET A 202 -6.37 -3.06 13.78
N GLY A 203 -6.98 -3.57 14.86
CA GLY A 203 -8.19 -4.39 14.80
C GLY A 203 -8.01 -5.84 15.29
N SER A 204 -6.80 -6.39 15.36
CA SER A 204 -6.62 -7.76 15.84
C SER A 204 -6.25 -7.83 17.32
N PRO A 205 -7.11 -8.36 18.21
CA PRO A 205 -6.76 -8.49 19.62
C PRO A 205 -5.70 -9.57 19.90
N VAL A 206 -5.27 -10.36 18.90
CA VAL A 206 -4.39 -11.53 19.08
C VAL A 206 -3.03 -11.14 19.66
N GLY A 207 -2.43 -10.04 19.21
CA GLY A 207 -1.13 -9.53 19.71
C GLY A 207 -1.20 -8.68 20.98
N SER A 208 -2.37 -8.53 21.59
CA SER A 208 -2.59 -7.60 22.72
C SER A 208 -1.86 -8.01 24.01
N VAL A 209 -1.34 -9.24 24.09
CA VAL A 209 -0.65 -9.78 25.27
C VAL A 209 0.52 -8.93 25.74
N SER A 210 1.09 -8.13 24.85
CA SER A 210 2.28 -7.31 25.12
C SER A 210 1.99 -5.88 25.54
N ALA A 211 0.72 -5.47 25.65
CA ALA A 211 0.37 -4.09 26.03
C ALA A 211 0.92 -3.71 27.41
N LYS A 212 0.85 -4.62 28.37
CA LYS A 212 1.45 -4.44 29.70
C LYS A 212 2.97 -4.27 29.65
N LEU A 213 3.65 -5.03 28.79
CA LEU A 213 5.10 -4.91 28.60
C LEU A 213 5.49 -3.57 27.96
N ALA A 214 4.63 -3.04 27.08
CA ALA A 214 4.79 -1.73 26.45
C ALA A 214 4.39 -0.55 27.36
N GLY A 215 3.84 -0.80 28.55
CA GLY A 215 3.29 0.25 29.41
C GLY A 215 2.09 0.97 28.79
N GLN A 216 1.37 0.33 27.86
CA GLN A 216 0.23 0.89 27.15
C GLN A 216 -1.10 0.43 27.76
N PRO A 217 -2.20 1.18 27.53
CA PRO A 217 -3.54 0.74 27.91
C PRO A 217 -3.89 -0.61 27.29
N GLU A 218 -4.74 -1.38 27.98
CA GLU A 218 -5.29 -2.61 27.43
C GLU A 218 -5.98 -2.34 26.08
N PRO A 219 -5.65 -3.10 25.02
CA PRO A 219 -6.25 -2.91 23.71
C PRO A 219 -7.76 -3.19 23.72
N PRO A 220 -8.51 -2.60 22.76
CA PRO A 220 -9.92 -2.92 22.59
C PRO A 220 -10.17 -4.43 22.46
N THR A 221 -11.28 -4.91 23.01
CA THR A 221 -11.75 -6.30 22.89
C THR A 221 -13.04 -6.36 22.07
N PRO A 222 -12.97 -6.25 20.73
CA PRO A 222 -14.15 -6.20 19.91
C PRO A 222 -14.97 -7.50 19.95
N ARG A 223 -16.28 -7.37 19.80
CA ARG A 223 -17.19 -8.52 19.73
C ARG A 223 -17.05 -9.21 18.38
N SER A 224 -16.65 -10.48 18.39
CA SER A 224 -16.65 -11.31 17.18
C SER A 224 -18.04 -11.41 16.57
N GLY A 225 -18.15 -11.25 15.25
CA GLY A 225 -19.42 -11.23 14.52
C GLY A 225 -20.04 -9.84 14.37
N SER A 226 -19.35 -8.80 14.85
CA SER A 226 -19.78 -7.40 14.73
C SER A 226 -19.32 -6.77 13.41
N ARG A 227 -19.40 -5.43 13.29
CA ARG A 227 -18.85 -4.62 12.19
C ARG A 227 -17.83 -3.66 12.78
N ILE A 228 -16.77 -3.36 12.05
CA ILE A 228 -15.69 -2.49 12.56
C ILE A 228 -16.21 -1.10 12.95
N GLN A 229 -17.16 -0.55 12.19
CA GLN A 229 -17.81 0.72 12.49
C GLN A 229 -18.56 0.69 13.83
N ILE A 230 -19.31 -0.38 14.11
CA ILE A 230 -20.05 -0.56 15.38
C ILE A 230 -19.08 -0.66 16.57
N GLU A 231 -17.99 -1.41 16.43
CA GLU A 231 -17.03 -1.57 17.53
C GLU A 231 -16.22 -0.28 17.75
N ARG A 232 -15.89 0.46 16.70
CA ARG A 232 -15.24 1.77 16.79
C ARG A 232 -16.09 2.80 17.53
N GLU A 233 -17.40 2.81 17.34
CA GLU A 233 -18.30 3.72 18.08
C GLU A 233 -18.27 3.45 19.59
N LYS A 234 -17.97 2.21 20.00
CA LYS A 234 -17.78 1.85 21.42
C LYS A 234 -16.38 2.20 21.91
N ASP A 235 -15.37 2.04 21.06
CA ASP A 235 -13.98 2.34 21.36
C ASP A 235 -13.28 3.02 20.17
N PRO A 236 -13.11 4.35 20.21
CA PRO A 236 -12.58 5.11 19.08
C PRO A 236 -11.08 4.85 18.81
N ARG A 237 -10.40 4.05 19.65
CA ARG A 237 -9.04 3.57 19.38
C ARG A 237 -9.02 2.59 18.21
N ILE A 238 -10.12 1.86 17.97
CA ILE A 238 -10.23 0.96 16.80
C ILE A 238 -10.16 1.79 15.52
N THR A 239 -9.08 1.61 14.77
CA THR A 239 -8.87 2.33 13.51
C THR A 239 -9.41 1.48 12.36
N PRO A 240 -10.43 1.94 11.62
CA PRO A 240 -10.93 1.21 10.47
C PRO A 240 -9.93 1.26 9.31
N PRO A 241 -9.96 0.30 8.37
CA PRO A 241 -9.30 0.42 7.08
C PRO A 241 -9.50 1.80 6.47
N ALA A 242 -8.41 2.44 6.05
CA ALA A 242 -8.53 3.64 5.21
C ALA A 242 -9.14 3.23 3.87
N VAL A 243 -8.64 2.14 3.29
CA VAL A 243 -9.19 1.57 2.07
C VAL A 243 -9.24 0.06 2.19
N VAL A 244 -10.42 -0.52 2.01
CA VAL A 244 -10.59 -1.96 1.83
C VAL A 244 -10.23 -2.31 0.39
N LEU A 245 -9.49 -3.40 0.22
CA LEU A 245 -9.12 -4.00 -1.05
C LEU A 245 -9.97 -5.27 -1.21
N PRO A 246 -11.14 -5.22 -1.89
CA PRO A 246 -12.11 -6.30 -1.90
C PRO A 246 -11.52 -7.64 -2.30
N HIS A 247 -11.48 -8.58 -1.35
CA HIS A 247 -10.87 -9.88 -1.54
C HIS A 247 -11.53 -10.65 -2.69
N ALA A 248 -10.72 -11.24 -3.57
CA ALA A 248 -11.13 -12.00 -4.76
C ALA A 248 -11.88 -11.21 -5.86
N ARG A 249 -12.43 -10.02 -5.58
CA ARG A 249 -12.95 -9.11 -6.61
C ARG A 249 -11.86 -8.24 -7.21
N PHE A 250 -11.00 -7.70 -6.35
CA PHE A 250 -10.05 -6.65 -6.72
C PHE A 250 -8.62 -6.99 -6.28
N GLY A 251 -8.43 -7.38 -5.02
CA GLY A 251 -7.12 -7.77 -4.49
C GLY A 251 -7.18 -9.09 -3.73
N GLN A 252 -6.03 -9.68 -3.45
CA GLN A 252 -5.95 -10.93 -2.69
C GLN A 252 -4.90 -10.84 -1.58
N LEU A 253 -3.66 -10.53 -1.94
CA LEU A 253 -2.49 -10.43 -1.07
C LEU A 253 -1.77 -9.10 -1.35
N PRO A 254 -2.21 -7.98 -0.76
CA PRO A 254 -1.53 -6.71 -0.94
C PRO A 254 -0.13 -6.73 -0.31
N THR A 255 0.80 -5.96 -0.87
CA THR A 255 2.21 -5.87 -0.47
C THR A 255 2.64 -4.42 -0.34
N ALA A 256 3.69 -3.98 -1.04
CA ALA A 256 4.32 -2.66 -0.87
C ALA A 256 3.34 -1.50 -0.86
N VAL A 257 3.67 -0.45 -0.09
CA VAL A 257 2.97 0.84 -0.06
C VAL A 257 3.99 1.92 -0.42
N ILE A 258 3.75 2.67 -1.48
CA ILE A 258 4.57 3.82 -1.86
C ILE A 258 3.67 4.97 -2.32
N SER A 259 4.21 6.18 -2.40
CA SER A 259 3.54 7.31 -3.04
C SER A 259 4.30 7.77 -4.27
N ASP A 260 3.62 8.32 -5.26
CA ASP A 260 4.30 9.04 -6.35
C ASP A 260 4.74 10.42 -5.88
N LEU A 261 6.05 10.55 -5.65
CA LEU A 261 6.73 11.81 -5.31
C LEU A 261 7.68 12.24 -6.44
N SER A 262 7.43 11.78 -7.67
CA SER A 262 8.29 12.05 -8.83
C SER A 262 8.09 13.45 -9.44
N GLY A 263 7.06 14.18 -9.02
CA GLY A 263 6.69 15.49 -9.59
C GLY A 263 5.99 15.36 -10.93
N GLY A 264 5.05 14.43 -11.06
CA GLY A 264 4.27 14.18 -12.28
C GLY A 264 5.02 13.43 -13.39
N LYS A 265 6.21 12.87 -13.09
CA LYS A 265 6.99 12.10 -14.07
C LYS A 265 6.47 10.68 -14.26
N PHE A 266 5.62 10.21 -13.34
CA PHE A 266 4.92 8.94 -13.44
C PHE A 266 3.44 9.09 -13.80
N GLY A 267 3.13 10.10 -14.61
CA GLY A 267 1.77 10.37 -15.07
C GLY A 267 0.97 11.28 -14.13
N PRO A 268 -0.36 11.36 -14.33
CA PRO A 268 -1.20 12.38 -13.70
C PRO A 268 -1.61 12.06 -12.26
N PHE A 269 -0.99 11.06 -11.62
CA PHE A 269 -1.43 10.53 -10.32
C PHE A 269 -0.48 10.91 -9.18
N GLU A 270 0.14 12.09 -9.29
CA GLU A 270 1.10 12.58 -8.30
C GLU A 270 0.48 12.57 -6.89
N GLN A 271 1.29 12.25 -5.89
CA GLN A 271 0.93 12.18 -4.47
C GLN A 271 -0.06 11.07 -4.09
N GLN A 272 -0.59 10.32 -5.06
CA GLN A 272 -1.40 9.13 -4.76
C GLN A 272 -0.54 7.97 -4.28
N VAL A 273 -1.18 7.05 -3.57
CA VAL A 273 -0.56 5.85 -3.03
C VAL A 273 -0.67 4.72 -4.06
N PHE A 274 0.38 3.92 -4.20
CA PHE A 274 0.39 2.69 -4.97
C PHE A 274 0.61 1.50 -4.05
N VAL A 275 -0.21 0.47 -4.25
CA VAL A 275 -0.20 -0.76 -3.48
C VAL A 275 0.15 -1.92 -4.40
N GLY A 276 1.19 -2.69 -4.05
CA GLY A 276 1.49 -3.93 -4.76
C GLY A 276 0.44 -5.00 -4.47
N GLU A 277 0.16 -5.86 -5.44
CA GLU A 277 -0.74 -7.00 -5.30
C GLU A 277 -0.03 -8.27 -5.78
N GLN A 278 0.18 -9.19 -4.84
CA GLN A 278 1.04 -10.33 -5.02
C GLN A 278 0.45 -11.39 -5.98
N MET A 279 -0.81 -11.79 -5.83
CA MET A 279 -1.33 -12.98 -6.54
C MET A 279 -1.70 -12.70 -8.01
N ASN A 280 -2.20 -11.51 -8.26
CA ASN A 280 -2.70 -11.03 -9.55
C ASN A 280 -1.60 -10.33 -10.36
N SER A 281 -0.41 -10.14 -9.79
CA SER A 281 0.73 -9.50 -10.44
C SER A 281 0.40 -8.05 -10.89
N GLN A 282 -0.06 -7.23 -9.94
CA GLN A 282 -0.58 -5.88 -10.20
C GLN A 282 0.03 -4.83 -9.29
N VAL A 283 -0.08 -3.58 -9.73
CA VAL A 283 -0.01 -2.39 -8.87
C VAL A 283 -1.38 -1.72 -8.90
N GLN A 284 -1.91 -1.41 -7.73
CA GLN A 284 -3.20 -0.78 -7.52
C GLN A 284 -2.99 0.66 -7.09
N ARG A 285 -3.85 1.57 -7.55
CA ARG A 285 -3.75 3.01 -7.25
C ARG A 285 -4.77 3.39 -6.20
N VAL A 286 -4.36 4.15 -5.20
CA VAL A 286 -5.17 4.53 -4.05
C VAL A 286 -5.19 6.05 -3.89
N ASP A 287 -6.39 6.60 -3.84
CA ASP A 287 -6.64 8.00 -3.55
C ASP A 287 -7.18 8.15 -2.11
N LEU A 288 -6.41 8.78 -1.23
CA LEU A 288 -6.70 8.94 0.19
C LEU A 288 -7.20 10.34 0.52
N GLU A 289 -8.22 10.45 1.36
CA GLU A 289 -8.66 11.72 1.98
C GLU A 289 -8.80 11.56 3.48
N MET A 290 -8.69 12.69 4.20
CA MET A 290 -8.94 12.78 5.63
C MET A 290 -10.31 13.42 5.86
N VAL A 291 -11.24 12.68 6.47
CA VAL A 291 -12.59 13.16 6.80
C VAL A 291 -12.83 12.92 8.29
N ASN A 292 -13.22 13.98 9.02
CA ASN A 292 -13.48 13.92 10.47
C ASN A 292 -12.36 13.25 11.28
N GLY A 293 -11.10 13.44 10.89
CA GLY A 293 -9.93 12.87 11.59
C GLY A 293 -9.68 11.38 11.32
N LEU A 294 -10.28 10.82 10.26
CA LEU A 294 -9.96 9.50 9.73
C LEU A 294 -9.58 9.55 8.26
N TYR A 295 -8.59 8.72 7.91
CA TYR A 295 -8.35 8.38 6.52
C TYR A 295 -9.45 7.48 5.98
N GLN A 296 -9.86 7.79 4.76
CA GLN A 296 -10.72 6.97 3.92
C GLN A 296 -10.35 7.20 2.45
N GLY A 297 -10.92 6.45 1.50
CA GLY A 297 -10.57 6.68 0.11
C GLY A 297 -11.00 5.62 -0.89
N ALA A 298 -10.54 5.80 -2.12
CA ALA A 298 -10.82 4.94 -3.25
C ALA A 298 -9.59 4.14 -3.68
N VAL A 299 -9.82 2.90 -4.11
CA VAL A 299 -8.83 2.12 -4.87
C VAL A 299 -9.31 1.86 -6.30
N PHE A 300 -8.35 1.92 -7.23
CA PHE A 300 -8.52 1.80 -8.67
C PHE A 300 -7.59 0.72 -9.22
N PRO A 301 -8.02 -0.04 -10.23
CA PRO A 301 -7.07 -0.80 -11.05
C PRO A 301 -6.05 0.15 -11.69
N PHE A 302 -4.83 -0.32 -11.95
CA PHE A 302 -3.79 0.53 -12.52
C PHE A 302 -2.79 -0.21 -13.42
N LEU A 303 -1.75 -0.85 -12.88
CA LEU A 303 -0.83 -1.69 -13.66
C LEU A 303 -1.16 -3.16 -13.45
N ASP A 304 -1.15 -3.93 -14.52
CA ASP A 304 -1.39 -5.37 -14.52
C ASP A 304 -0.40 -6.12 -15.42
N ASN A 305 -0.52 -7.46 -15.43
CA ASN A 305 0.33 -8.36 -16.21
C ASN A 305 1.84 -8.15 -15.99
N LEU A 306 2.24 -7.92 -14.73
CA LEU A 306 3.64 -8.00 -14.33
C LEU A 306 4.11 -9.45 -14.34
N GLU A 307 5.42 -9.67 -14.45
CA GLU A 307 5.99 -10.99 -14.72
C GLU A 307 5.75 -12.05 -13.63
N SER A 308 5.49 -11.65 -12.38
CA SER A 308 5.23 -12.57 -11.28
C SER A 308 4.71 -11.84 -10.03
N ASP A 309 4.76 -12.53 -8.90
CA ASP A 309 4.16 -12.06 -7.66
C ASP A 309 4.84 -10.81 -7.09
N VAL A 310 4.14 -9.68 -7.10
CA VAL A 310 4.69 -8.38 -6.65
C VAL A 310 4.90 -8.36 -5.13
N ILE A 311 6.15 -8.17 -4.70
CA ILE A 311 6.51 -8.00 -3.28
C ILE A 311 6.95 -6.55 -3.00
N PRO A 312 8.16 -6.09 -3.38
CA PRO A 312 8.55 -4.70 -3.25
C PRO A 312 8.18 -3.88 -4.49
N ILE A 313 7.90 -2.61 -4.22
CA ILE A 313 7.81 -1.55 -5.23
C ILE A 313 8.65 -0.37 -4.73
N ARG A 314 9.36 0.31 -5.64
CA ARG A 314 10.07 1.58 -5.36
C ARG A 314 9.93 2.56 -6.51
N MET A 315 9.52 3.79 -6.21
CA MET A 315 9.46 4.88 -7.18
C MET A 315 10.71 5.76 -7.09
N ALA A 316 11.44 5.89 -8.20
CA ALA A 316 12.54 6.82 -8.31
C ALA A 316 12.08 8.25 -8.61
N LYS A 317 12.93 9.23 -8.28
CA LYS A 317 12.66 10.65 -8.52
C LYS A 317 12.52 11.03 -10.00
N ASP A 318 12.94 10.17 -10.93
CA ASP A 318 12.76 10.36 -12.37
C ASP A 318 11.46 9.73 -12.90
N GLY A 319 10.62 9.16 -12.04
CA GLY A 319 9.38 8.49 -12.43
C GLY A 319 9.60 7.03 -12.84
N THR A 320 10.79 6.45 -12.64
CA THR A 320 10.98 5.01 -12.86
C THR A 320 10.43 4.22 -11.67
N LEU A 321 9.43 3.38 -11.92
CA LEU A 321 8.87 2.45 -10.94
C LEU A 321 9.59 1.11 -11.04
N PHE A 322 10.33 0.71 -10.00
CA PHE A 322 10.89 -0.63 -9.90
C PHE A 322 9.93 -1.56 -9.17
N VAL A 323 9.72 -2.74 -9.74
CA VAL A 323 8.87 -3.78 -9.18
C VAL A 323 9.66 -5.08 -9.11
N GLY A 324 9.68 -5.72 -7.95
CA GLY A 324 10.32 -7.01 -7.77
C GLY A 324 9.37 -8.05 -7.24
N GLY A 325 9.81 -9.30 -7.25
CA GLY A 325 9.00 -10.33 -6.64
C GLY A 325 9.54 -11.74 -6.72
N VAL A 326 8.65 -12.67 -6.41
CA VAL A 326 8.91 -14.11 -6.26
C VAL A 326 7.91 -14.92 -7.08
N GLY A 327 8.26 -16.13 -7.46
CA GLY A 327 7.39 -16.97 -8.29
C GLY A 327 6.64 -18.01 -7.51
N ARG A 328 5.53 -17.62 -6.88
CA ARG A 328 4.59 -18.57 -6.25
C ARG A 328 3.14 -18.42 -6.76
N GLY A 329 2.85 -17.46 -7.63
CA GLY A 329 1.54 -17.17 -8.20
C GLY A 329 1.55 -17.07 -9.72
N SER A 330 0.72 -16.21 -10.29
CA SER A 330 0.15 -16.40 -11.64
C SER A 330 1.09 -16.07 -12.83
N GLY A 331 2.18 -15.33 -12.61
CA GLY A 331 3.08 -14.87 -13.69
C GLY A 331 4.17 -15.87 -14.13
N GLY A 332 4.40 -16.94 -13.37
CA GLY A 332 5.18 -18.09 -13.82
C GLY A 332 6.72 -17.99 -13.74
N LYS A 333 7.31 -16.80 -13.50
CA LYS A 333 8.75 -16.68 -13.19
C LYS A 333 9.03 -16.90 -11.72
N SER A 334 10.06 -17.69 -11.39
CA SER A 334 10.50 -17.99 -10.01
C SER A 334 11.00 -16.79 -9.21
N ALA A 335 11.48 -15.75 -9.91
CA ALA A 335 11.81 -14.43 -9.40
C ALA A 335 11.82 -13.43 -10.57
N PHE A 336 11.57 -12.16 -10.29
CA PHE A 336 11.65 -11.12 -11.32
C PHE A 336 12.03 -9.75 -10.73
N LEU A 337 12.50 -8.90 -11.63
CA LEU A 337 12.71 -7.47 -11.42
C LEU A 337 12.33 -6.78 -12.71
N GLU A 338 11.40 -5.84 -12.64
CA GLU A 338 10.94 -5.02 -13.75
C GLU A 338 11.10 -3.55 -13.40
N ARG A 339 11.20 -2.72 -14.44
CA ARG A 339 10.91 -1.30 -14.32
C ARG A 339 9.72 -0.91 -15.19
N THR A 340 8.97 0.08 -14.75
CA THR A 340 7.90 0.70 -15.52
C THR A 340 8.12 2.20 -15.61
N ARG A 341 7.95 2.77 -16.80
CA ARG A 341 8.05 4.22 -17.07
C ARG A 341 6.79 4.71 -17.78
N TRP A 342 6.33 5.91 -17.43
CA TRP A 342 5.24 6.55 -18.15
C TRP A 342 5.72 7.04 -19.52
N ASN A 343 4.95 6.81 -20.58
CA ASN A 343 5.34 7.18 -21.95
C ASN A 343 4.90 8.60 -22.37
N GLY A 344 4.37 9.39 -21.44
CA GLY A 344 3.92 10.77 -21.66
C GLY A 344 2.47 10.91 -22.16
N LYS A 345 1.76 9.80 -22.44
CA LYS A 345 0.34 9.85 -22.82
C LYS A 345 -0.55 9.80 -21.59
N VAL A 346 -1.42 10.79 -21.42
CA VAL A 346 -2.39 10.83 -20.33
C VAL A 346 -3.57 9.90 -20.67
N PRO A 347 -3.91 8.91 -19.81
CA PRO A 347 -5.13 8.13 -19.96
C PRO A 347 -6.35 8.96 -19.57
N PHE A 348 -7.49 8.79 -20.24
CA PHE A 348 -8.77 9.27 -19.70
C PHE A 348 -9.22 8.34 -18.56
N GLU A 349 -9.24 8.84 -17.34
CA GLU A 349 -9.39 8.07 -16.10
C GLU A 349 -10.08 8.94 -15.03
N VAL A 350 -10.75 8.30 -14.07
CA VAL A 350 -11.08 8.94 -12.78
C VAL A 350 -9.79 9.10 -11.97
N GLU A 351 -9.36 10.34 -11.80
CA GLU A 351 -8.17 10.70 -11.03
C GLU A 351 -8.41 10.51 -9.53
N THR A 352 -9.48 11.10 -9.00
CA THR A 352 -9.83 11.01 -7.57
C THR A 352 -11.33 10.79 -7.40
N MET A 353 -11.72 10.14 -6.32
CA MET A 353 -13.12 10.04 -5.88
C MET A 353 -13.19 10.48 -4.42
N ARG A 354 -13.90 11.58 -4.14
CA ARG A 354 -14.00 12.15 -2.79
C ARG A 354 -15.42 12.13 -2.27
N ALA A 355 -15.61 11.84 -0.99
CA ALA A 355 -16.92 11.93 -0.37
C ALA A 355 -17.39 13.39 -0.28
N THR A 356 -18.69 13.60 -0.47
CA THR A 356 -19.36 14.87 -0.17
C THR A 356 -20.50 14.62 0.82
N PRO A 357 -21.11 15.67 1.41
CA PRO A 357 -22.26 15.48 2.29
C PRO A 357 -23.42 14.71 1.62
N THR A 358 -23.58 14.82 0.30
CA THR A 358 -24.72 14.28 -0.46
C THR A 358 -24.35 13.16 -1.45
N GLY A 359 -23.07 12.93 -1.72
CA GLY A 359 -22.63 11.85 -2.59
C GLY A 359 -21.11 11.78 -2.72
N PHE A 360 -20.63 11.92 -3.95
CA PHE A 360 -19.20 11.88 -4.25
C PHE A 360 -18.87 12.91 -5.33
N VAL A 361 -17.65 13.42 -5.34
CA VAL A 361 -17.09 14.14 -6.50
C VAL A 361 -16.02 13.27 -7.15
N LEU A 362 -16.12 13.13 -8.47
CA LEU A 362 -15.12 12.48 -9.31
C LEU A 362 -14.34 13.57 -10.03
N ASN A 363 -13.00 13.54 -9.95
CA ASN A 363 -12.15 14.34 -10.84
C ASN A 363 -11.58 13.43 -11.92
N PHE A 364 -11.40 13.98 -13.13
CA PHE A 364 -10.94 13.25 -14.30
C PHE A 364 -9.66 13.86 -14.87
N THR A 365 -8.82 13.00 -15.41
CA THR A 365 -7.53 13.38 -16.03
C THR A 365 -7.69 14.15 -17.35
N GLU A 366 -8.85 14.08 -17.99
CA GLU A 366 -9.22 14.88 -19.16
C GLU A 366 -10.68 15.33 -19.07
N LYS A 367 -11.05 16.31 -19.90
CA LYS A 367 -12.42 16.80 -19.97
C LYS A 367 -13.40 15.68 -20.35
N VAL A 368 -14.48 15.56 -19.59
CA VAL A 368 -15.58 14.63 -19.85
C VAL A 368 -16.52 15.17 -20.93
N ASP A 369 -17.24 14.28 -21.61
CA ASP A 369 -18.41 14.65 -22.41
C ASP A 369 -19.57 14.97 -21.45
N PRO A 370 -20.09 16.22 -21.44
CA PRO A 370 -21.15 16.59 -20.50
C PRO A 370 -22.42 15.77 -20.64
N SER A 371 -22.72 15.24 -21.83
CA SER A 371 -23.93 14.46 -22.09
C SER A 371 -23.88 13.08 -21.44
N THR A 372 -22.73 12.42 -21.49
CA THR A 372 -22.54 11.09 -20.89
C THR A 372 -22.24 11.21 -19.40
N ALA A 373 -21.39 12.15 -19.00
CA ALA A 373 -20.97 12.34 -17.62
C ALA A 373 -22.06 12.97 -16.74
N GLY A 374 -22.93 13.82 -17.30
CA GLY A 374 -24.08 14.41 -16.62
C GLY A 374 -25.31 13.51 -16.54
N ASN A 375 -25.26 12.30 -17.09
CA ASN A 375 -26.36 11.33 -17.03
C ASN A 375 -26.16 10.38 -15.83
N PRO A 376 -27.05 10.39 -14.82
CA PRO A 376 -26.98 9.44 -13.70
C PRO A 376 -26.97 7.97 -14.14
N GLY A 377 -27.59 7.64 -15.28
CA GLY A 377 -27.60 6.29 -15.84
C GLY A 377 -26.25 5.80 -16.38
N SER A 378 -25.23 6.65 -16.44
CA SER A 378 -23.85 6.28 -16.78
C SER A 378 -23.11 5.59 -15.63
N TYR A 379 -23.71 5.58 -14.44
CA TYR A 379 -23.12 5.13 -13.19
C TYR A 379 -23.96 4.01 -12.56
N VAL A 380 -23.29 3.01 -12.00
CA VAL A 380 -23.91 1.97 -11.19
C VAL A 380 -23.15 1.86 -9.88
N MET A 381 -23.86 1.78 -8.75
CA MET A 381 -23.25 1.64 -7.44
C MET A 381 -23.83 0.47 -6.65
N GLU A 382 -22.94 -0.32 -6.08
CA GLU A 382 -23.24 -1.35 -5.08
C GLU A 382 -22.45 -1.05 -3.81
N ALA A 383 -22.95 -1.48 -2.66
CA ALA A 383 -22.21 -1.33 -1.41
C ALA A 383 -22.36 -2.55 -0.49
N TRP A 384 -21.33 -2.82 0.30
CA TRP A 384 -21.31 -3.92 1.28
C TRP A 384 -20.26 -3.66 2.36
N THR A 385 -20.29 -4.47 3.41
CA THR A 385 -19.24 -4.51 4.44
C THR A 385 -18.83 -5.95 4.73
N TYR A 386 -17.97 -6.13 5.72
CA TYR A 386 -17.44 -7.42 6.14
C TYR A 386 -17.69 -7.66 7.63
N ILE A 387 -17.86 -8.93 8.00
CA ILE A 387 -17.98 -9.34 9.39
C ILE A 387 -16.63 -9.14 10.07
N TYR A 388 -16.63 -8.38 11.16
CA TYR A 388 -15.47 -8.23 12.04
C TYR A 388 -15.48 -9.36 13.08
N GLN A 389 -14.57 -10.32 12.93
CA GLN A 389 -14.65 -11.58 13.67
C GLN A 389 -13.30 -12.26 13.87
N LYS A 390 -13.25 -13.16 14.86
CA LYS A 390 -12.06 -13.96 15.17
C LYS A 390 -11.65 -15.00 14.12
N ARG A 391 -12.51 -15.27 13.13
CA ARG A 391 -12.22 -16.25 12.05
C ARG A 391 -11.43 -15.56 10.93
N ASP A 392 -10.71 -16.34 10.15
CA ASP A 392 -10.03 -15.84 8.95
C ASP A 392 -11.06 -15.33 7.94
N GLY A 393 -10.95 -14.05 7.60
CA GLY A 393 -11.71 -13.43 6.54
C GLY A 393 -13.20 -13.33 6.83
N SER A 394 -13.93 -12.86 5.81
CA SER A 394 -15.38 -12.73 5.84
C SER A 394 -15.93 -12.80 4.42
N PRO A 395 -17.14 -13.35 4.23
CA PRO A 395 -17.93 -13.02 3.04
C PRO A 395 -18.30 -11.52 3.04
N GLU A 396 -18.71 -11.02 1.89
CA GLU A 396 -19.41 -9.74 1.78
C GLU A 396 -20.80 -9.85 2.45
N VAL A 397 -21.15 -8.88 3.29
CA VAL A 397 -22.42 -8.85 4.03
C VAL A 397 -23.03 -7.45 4.01
N ASP A 398 -24.28 -7.35 4.45
CA ASP A 398 -25.05 -6.11 4.57
C ASP A 398 -25.08 -5.32 3.26
N GLN A 399 -25.39 -6.02 2.16
CA GLN A 399 -25.48 -5.44 0.83
C GLN A 399 -26.49 -4.29 0.78
N ALA A 400 -26.11 -3.22 0.10
CA ALA A 400 -26.93 -2.06 -0.19
C ALA A 400 -26.80 -1.68 -1.67
N THR A 401 -27.83 -1.00 -2.19
CA THR A 401 -27.88 -0.52 -3.58
C THR A 401 -28.07 1.00 -3.61
N PRO A 402 -27.03 1.79 -3.29
CA PRO A 402 -27.08 3.24 -3.37
C PRO A 402 -27.51 3.69 -4.77
N LYS A 403 -28.36 4.72 -4.84
CA LYS A 403 -28.86 5.23 -6.12
C LYS A 403 -28.25 6.58 -6.43
N ILE A 404 -27.62 6.69 -7.62
CA ILE A 404 -27.18 7.96 -8.18
C ILE A 404 -28.44 8.67 -8.72
N THR A 405 -28.82 9.79 -8.10
CA THR A 405 -30.02 10.55 -8.48
C THR A 405 -29.69 11.84 -9.23
N GLY A 406 -28.43 12.26 -9.21
CA GLY A 406 -27.95 13.43 -9.94
C GLY A 406 -26.47 13.28 -10.28
N ALA A 407 -26.07 13.87 -11.41
CA ALA A 407 -24.70 13.97 -11.86
C ALA A 407 -24.51 15.35 -12.47
N LYS A 408 -23.69 16.20 -11.83
CA LYS A 408 -23.45 17.58 -12.27
C LYS A 408 -22.01 17.73 -12.71
N VAL A 409 -21.82 18.00 -14.00
CA VAL A 409 -20.50 18.26 -14.59
C VAL A 409 -20.06 19.69 -14.24
N SER A 410 -18.79 19.88 -13.88
CA SER A 410 -18.21 21.20 -13.66
C SER A 410 -18.06 22.00 -14.95
N GLU A 411 -17.96 23.33 -14.82
CA GLU A 411 -17.83 24.24 -15.96
C GLU A 411 -16.58 23.97 -16.81
N ASP A 412 -15.47 23.56 -16.18
CA ASP A 412 -14.23 23.18 -16.87
C ASP A 412 -14.27 21.79 -17.51
N GLY A 413 -15.28 20.99 -17.19
CA GLY A 413 -15.47 19.62 -17.65
C GLY A 413 -14.54 18.61 -16.98
N LEU A 414 -13.81 18.96 -15.92
CA LEU A 414 -12.83 18.07 -15.27
C LEU A 414 -13.37 17.33 -14.03
N SER A 415 -14.62 17.61 -13.64
CA SER A 415 -15.22 16.92 -12.50
C SER A 415 -16.72 16.66 -12.68
N VAL A 416 -17.21 15.67 -11.94
CA VAL A 416 -18.63 15.36 -11.81
C VAL A 416 -18.99 15.20 -10.35
N GLU A 417 -19.94 16.01 -9.88
CA GLU A 417 -20.56 15.84 -8.57
C GLU A 417 -21.76 14.91 -8.68
N LEU A 418 -21.65 13.73 -8.07
CA LEU A 418 -22.70 12.73 -7.97
C LEU A 418 -23.51 12.96 -6.69
N THR A 419 -24.83 13.02 -6.81
CA THR A 419 -25.75 12.93 -5.67
C THR A 419 -26.17 11.48 -5.49
N VAL A 420 -25.95 10.93 -4.29
CA VAL A 420 -26.16 9.50 -4.02
C VAL A 420 -26.98 9.30 -2.75
N ILE A 421 -28.17 8.74 -2.92
CA ILE A 421 -29.04 8.33 -1.81
C ILE A 421 -28.74 6.88 -1.40
N GLY A 422 -28.82 6.58 -0.10
CA GLY A 422 -28.59 5.22 0.41
C GLY A 422 -27.12 4.80 0.54
N ARG A 423 -26.18 5.74 0.60
CA ARG A 423 -24.79 5.47 1.04
C ARG A 423 -24.78 5.00 2.49
N VAL A 424 -23.86 4.12 2.85
CA VAL A 424 -23.80 3.49 4.18
C VAL A 424 -22.42 3.66 4.80
N GLN A 425 -22.35 4.28 5.98
CA GLN A 425 -21.10 4.41 6.70
C GLN A 425 -20.58 3.02 7.16
N GLY A 426 -19.27 2.78 6.99
CA GLY A 426 -18.62 1.49 7.25
C GLY A 426 -18.63 0.52 6.06
N HIS A 427 -19.13 0.95 4.90
CA HIS A 427 -19.21 0.12 3.69
C HIS A 427 -18.19 0.52 2.62
N VAL A 428 -17.80 -0.47 1.84
CA VAL A 428 -17.21 -0.28 0.52
C VAL A 428 -18.33 0.05 -0.45
N HIS A 429 -18.14 1.08 -1.28
CA HIS A 429 -19.01 1.48 -2.36
C HIS A 429 -18.27 1.23 -3.67
N HIS A 430 -18.72 0.24 -4.43
CA HIS A 430 -18.22 -0.02 -5.77
C HIS A 430 -18.99 0.84 -6.76
N LEU A 431 -18.31 1.78 -7.39
CA LEU A 431 -18.84 2.60 -8.46
C LEU A 431 -18.29 2.10 -9.81
N ASN A 432 -19.18 1.75 -10.72
CA ASN A 432 -18.85 1.50 -12.12
C ASN A 432 -19.32 2.68 -12.98
N SER A 433 -18.38 3.30 -13.72
CA SER A 433 -18.61 4.51 -14.52
C SER A 433 -18.49 4.26 -16.03
N LYS A 434 -18.73 3.03 -16.51
CA LYS A 434 -18.48 2.62 -17.90
C LYS A 434 -19.24 3.43 -18.96
N GLY A 435 -20.31 4.13 -18.57
CA GLY A 435 -21.09 4.99 -19.45
C GLY A 435 -20.45 6.35 -19.73
N VAL A 436 -19.43 6.75 -18.95
CA VAL A 436 -18.76 8.04 -19.09
C VAL A 436 -17.70 8.00 -20.19
N THR A 437 -17.67 9.06 -21.00
CA THR A 437 -16.68 9.26 -22.06
C THR A 437 -16.00 10.62 -21.92
N SER A 438 -14.81 10.75 -22.49
CA SER A 438 -14.16 12.07 -22.62
C SER A 438 -14.88 12.91 -23.67
N ALA A 439 -14.65 14.22 -23.67
CA ALA A 439 -15.13 15.13 -24.71
C ALA A 439 -14.63 14.76 -26.12
N LYS A 440 -13.58 13.93 -26.21
CA LYS A 440 -13.01 13.39 -27.46
C LYS A 440 -13.57 12.00 -27.81
N GLY A 441 -14.51 11.47 -27.02
CA GLY A 441 -15.11 10.14 -27.22
C GLY A 441 -14.27 8.98 -26.69
N ALA A 442 -13.20 9.23 -25.92
CA ALA A 442 -12.43 8.16 -25.29
C ALA A 442 -13.23 7.50 -24.16
N LYS A 443 -13.09 6.18 -24.01
CA LYS A 443 -13.62 5.44 -22.85
C LYS A 443 -12.63 5.54 -21.69
N LEU A 444 -13.14 5.42 -20.47
CA LEU A 444 -12.30 5.28 -19.28
C LEU A 444 -11.32 4.11 -19.45
N TRP A 445 -10.07 4.32 -19.04
CA TRP A 445 -9.09 3.24 -18.98
C TRP A 445 -9.56 2.17 -17.98
N HIS A 446 -9.98 2.59 -16.78
CA HIS A 446 -10.63 1.78 -15.76
C HIS A 446 -11.97 2.41 -15.34
N ALA A 447 -13.04 1.63 -15.43
CA ALA A 447 -14.39 2.09 -15.08
C ALA A 447 -14.76 1.84 -13.61
N ASP A 448 -14.04 0.95 -12.93
CA ASP A 448 -14.36 0.47 -11.59
C ASP A 448 -13.55 1.20 -10.51
N VAL A 449 -14.24 1.62 -9.46
CA VAL A 449 -13.67 2.29 -8.28
C VAL A 449 -14.28 1.69 -7.03
N TYR A 450 -13.47 1.37 -6.02
CA TYR A 450 -13.94 0.87 -4.73
C TYR A 450 -13.62 1.88 -3.64
N TYR A 451 -14.64 2.59 -3.16
CA TYR A 451 -14.51 3.63 -2.14
C TYR A 451 -14.90 3.11 -0.76
N THR A 452 -14.01 3.22 0.24
CA THR A 452 -14.31 2.89 1.64
C THR A 452 -14.84 4.12 2.35
N LEU A 453 -16.09 4.11 2.81
CA LEU A 453 -16.75 5.26 3.45
C LEU A 453 -16.80 5.09 4.96
N ASN A 454 -15.80 5.61 5.68
CA ASN A 454 -15.74 5.54 7.15
C ASN A 454 -16.50 6.69 7.82
N GLU A 455 -16.55 7.86 7.17
CA GLU A 455 -17.10 9.11 7.66
C GLU A 455 -17.80 9.86 6.53
N ILE A 456 -18.91 10.51 6.85
CA ILE A 456 -19.61 11.41 5.92
C ILE A 456 -19.19 12.84 6.23
N PRO A 457 -18.64 13.59 5.23
CA PRO A 457 -18.31 14.99 5.43
C PRO A 457 -19.54 15.81 5.84
N LEU A 458 -19.35 16.73 6.78
CA LEU A 458 -20.39 17.70 7.14
C LEU A 458 -20.56 18.71 6.00
N PHE A 459 -21.78 19.24 5.84
CA PHE A 459 -21.95 20.47 5.05
C PHE A 459 -21.02 21.52 5.63
N ARG A 460 -20.14 22.09 4.79
CA ARG A 460 -19.37 23.26 5.22
C ARG A 460 -20.39 24.29 5.70
N ARG A 461 -20.28 24.72 6.95
CA ARG A 461 -20.97 25.95 7.37
C ARG A 461 -20.47 27.02 6.42
N VAL A 462 -21.39 27.72 5.77
CA VAL A 462 -21.05 28.98 5.12
C VAL A 462 -20.64 29.88 6.28
N GLU A 463 -19.34 29.97 6.55
CA GLU A 463 -18.85 31.07 7.37
C GLU A 463 -19.18 32.34 6.57
N GLU A 464 -20.08 33.13 7.14
CA GLU A 464 -20.41 34.46 6.64
C GLU A 464 -19.08 35.23 6.51
N ARG A 465 -18.88 35.81 5.31
CA ARG A 465 -17.66 36.50 4.90
C ARG A 465 -17.21 37.61 5.85
#